data_AF-A0A969I964-F1
#
_entry.id   AF-A0A969I964-F1
#
_cell.length_a   1.000
_cell.length_b   1.000
_cell.length_c   1.000
_cell.angle_alpha   90.00
_cell.angle_beta   90.00
_cell.angle_gamma   90.00
#
_symmetry.space_group_name_H-M   'P 1'
#
loop_
_entity.id
_entity.type
_entity.pdbx_description
1 polymer ?
#
loop_
_entity_poly.entity_id
_entity_poly.type
_entity_poly.pdbx_seq_one_letter_code
_entity_poly.pdbx_strand_id
1 'polypeptide(L)' 'TDYYAPEFDRSLRWNDPDLGIKWPVSADRAVLSAKDAAAPLFRDLNPPFQY' A
#
# COMPACT_ATOMS: atom_id res chain seq x y z
N THR A 1 -16.39 1.40 -19.47
CA THR A 1 -15.11 0.69 -19.65
C THR A 1 -14.11 1.36 -18.76
N ASP A 2 -13.87 0.78 -17.58
CA ASP A 2 -12.78 1.23 -16.71
C ASP A 2 -11.48 0.70 -17.32
N TYR A 3 -10.75 1.57 -18.02
CA TYR A 3 -9.45 1.22 -18.58
C TYR A 3 -8.46 1.11 -17.41
N TYR A 4 -7.83 -0.05 -17.26
CA TYR A 4 -6.74 -0.21 -16.30
C TYR A 4 -5.60 0.73 -16.72
N ALA A 5 -5.35 1.75 -15.90
CA ALA A 5 -4.29 2.73 -16.09
C ALA A 5 -3.17 2.43 -15.08
N PRO A 6 -2.17 1.60 -15.43
CA PRO A 6 -1.08 1.21 -14.53
C PRO A 6 -0.25 2.41 -14.05
N GLU A 7 -0.34 3.54 -14.74
CA GLU A 7 0.31 4.81 -14.42
C GLU A 7 -0.15 5.41 -13.08
N PHE A 8 -1.35 5.03 -12.63
CA PHE A 8 -1.92 5.45 -11.33
C PHE A 8 -1.88 4.35 -10.28
N ASP A 9 -1.33 3.18 -10.61
CA ASP A 9 -1.21 2.04 -9.70
C ASP A 9 -0.06 2.28 -8.71
N ARG A 10 -0.42 2.78 -7.53
CA ARG A 10 0.51 2.98 -6.41
C ARG A 10 0.33 1.89 -5.38
N SER A 11 1.44 1.36 -4.90
CA SER A 11 1.46 0.37 -3.82
C SER A 11 1.61 1.07 -2.47
N LEU A 12 0.85 0.61 -1.49
CA LEU A 12 0.90 1.08 -0.11
C LEU A 12 1.23 -0.10 0.80
N ARG A 13 2.08 0.14 1.80
CA ARG A 13 2.41 -0.86 2.80
C ARG A 13 1.14 -1.35 3.53
N TRP A 14 0.84 -2.65 3.40
CA TRP A 14 -0.35 -3.25 4.00
C TRP A 14 -0.36 -3.19 5.55
N ASN A 15 0.82 -3.29 6.18
CA ASN A 15 1.00 -3.25 7.63
C ASN A 15 1.37 -1.86 8.15
N ASP A 16 0.93 -0.81 7.45
CA ASP A 16 1.19 0.56 7.87
C ASP A 16 0.54 0.85 9.24
N PRO A 17 1.30 1.38 10.22
CA PRO A 17 0.79 1.67 11.54
C PRO A 17 -0.16 2.88 11.58
N ASP A 18 -0.11 3.76 10.59
CA ASP A 18 -0.97 4.95 10.46
C ASP A 18 -2.38 4.55 9.99
N LEU A 19 -2.49 3.51 9.15
CA LEU A 19 -3.77 2.94 8.72
C LEU A 19 -4.58 2.32 9.88
N GLY A 20 -3.91 1.89 10.96
CA GLY A 20 -4.57 1.33 12.16
C GLY A 20 -5.37 0.03 11.91
N ILE A 21 -5.14 -0.66 10.79
CA ILE A 21 -5.90 -1.86 10.42
C ILE A 21 -5.37 -3.06 11.23
N LYS A 22 -6.25 -3.65 12.04
CA LYS A 22 -5.96 -4.89 12.79
C LYS A 22 -6.13 -6.10 11.89
N TRP A 23 -5.14 -6.37 11.06
CA TRP A 23 -5.11 -7.58 10.25
C TRP A 23 -5.00 -8.83 11.14
N PRO A 24 -5.78 -9.89 10.91
CA PRO A 24 -5.70 -11.15 11.66
C PRO A 24 -4.49 -12.00 11.23
N VAL A 25 -3.43 -11.39 10.69
CA VAL A 25 -2.23 -12.04 10.19
C VAL A 25 -1.00 -11.28 10.69
N SER A 26 -0.03 -12.03 11.24
CA SER A 26 1.24 -11.48 11.71
C SER A 26 2.12 -11.10 10.52
N ALA A 27 2.94 -10.06 10.65
CA ALA A 27 3.77 -9.57 9.55
C ALA A 27 4.74 -10.62 8.99
N ASP A 28 5.18 -11.55 9.84
CA ASP A 28 6.01 -12.72 9.53
C ASP A 28 5.28 -13.84 8.76
N ARG A 29 3.95 -13.88 8.81
CA ARG A 29 3.11 -14.87 8.10
C ARG A 29 2.38 -14.30 6.89
N ALA A 30 2.44 -12.99 6.68
CA ALA A 30 1.84 -12.36 5.52
C ALA A 30 2.64 -12.71 4.26
N VAL A 31 2.00 -13.39 3.32
CA VAL A 31 2.57 -13.64 2.00
C VAL A 31 2.32 -12.41 1.16
N LEU A 32 3.36 -11.62 0.95
CA LEU A 32 3.32 -10.38 0.18
C LEU A 32 4.01 -10.58 -1.16
N SER A 33 3.52 -9.91 -2.19
CA SER A 33 4.29 -9.77 -3.43
C SER A 33 5.50 -8.86 -3.20
N ALA A 34 6.53 -8.99 -4.04
CA ALA A 34 7.71 -8.12 -3.97
C ALA A 34 7.35 -6.62 -4.06
N LYS A 35 6.27 -6.30 -4.80
CA LYS A 35 5.75 -4.93 -4.94
C LYS A 35 5.20 -4.37 -3.61
N ASP A 36 4.37 -5.15 -2.92
CA ASP A 36 3.76 -4.76 -1.64
C ASP A 36 4.77 -4.80 -0.48
N ALA A 37 5.74 -5.70 -0.54
CA ALA A 37 6.83 -5.76 0.42
C ALA A 37 7.81 -4.58 0.30
N ALA A 38 7.96 -4.02 -0.90
CA ALA A 38 8.75 -2.81 -1.17
C ALA A 38 7.90 -1.52 -1.15
N ALA A 39 6.60 -1.63 -0.88
CA ALA A 39 5.72 -0.47 -0.88
C ALA A 39 6.10 0.51 0.25
N PRO A 40 6.08 1.82 -0.02
CA PRO A 40 6.33 2.84 0.98
C PRO A 40 5.21 2.89 2.03
N LEU A 41 5.53 3.48 3.19
CA LEU A 41 4.56 3.77 4.24
C LEU A 41 3.58 4.84 3.77
N PHE A 42 2.39 4.86 4.37
CA PHE A 42 1.35 5.84 4.06
C PHE A 42 1.85 7.28 4.20
N ARG A 43 2.69 7.51 5.21
CA ARG A 43 3.32 8.81 5.49
C ARG A 43 4.36 9.25 4.46
N ASP A 44 4.95 8.31 3.74
CA ASP A 44 5.98 8.56 2.74
C ASP A 44 5.39 8.71 1.33
N LEU A 45 4.11 8.33 1.15
CA LEU A 45 3.39 8.58 -0.07
C LEU A 45 3.17 10.08 -0.28
N ASN A 46 3.83 10.61 -1.31
CA ASN A 46 3.57 11.98 -1.74
C ASN A 46 2.09 12.10 -2.17
N PRO A 47 1.31 13.02 -1.58
CA PRO A 47 -0.12 13.13 -1.87
C PRO A 47 -0.33 13.38 -3.37
N PRO A 48 -1.06 12.50 -4.09
CA PRO A 48 -1.34 12.69 -5.51
C PRO A 48 -2.28 13.86 -5.79
N PHE A 49 -2.98 14.35 -4.77
CA PHE A 49 -3.95 15.42 -4.89
C PHE A 49 -3.48 16.61 -4.04
N GLN A 50 -3.05 17.67 -4.72
CA GLN A 50 -2.98 19.01 -4.13
C GLN A 50 -4.37 19.63 -4.28
N TYR A 51 -4.92 20.12 -3.16
CA TYR A 51 -6.21 20.82 -3.10
C TYR A 51 -6.01 22.32 -3.28
#